data_AF-A0A2K9CF11-F1
#
_entry.id   AF-A0A2K9CF11-F1
#
_cell.length_a   1.000
_cell.length_b   1.000
_cell.length_c   1.000
_cell.angle_alpha   90.00
_cell.angle_beta   90.00
_cell.angle_gamma   90.00
#
_symmetry.space_group_name_H-M   'P 1'
#
loop_
_entity.id
_entity.type
_entity.pdbx_description
1 polymer ?
#
loop_
_entity_poly.entity_id
_entity_poly.type
_entity_poly.pdbx_seq_one_letter_code
_entity_poly.pdbx_strand_id
1 'polypeptide(L)'
;MWLVGGVALLTVFMLAMYLKTFGTVLSNKQDVWGQFGDFFGGILNPLLSSLALAAVLVTLRIQGQDLKAAQDENRQTNLHLDAQARYIRLQSFESVFFRLLDLHLNAKKEFTLFADGVESKGVSGFERVGNELSEFELNTLLVVVSNDEARSAELISQRFEEQFGNVFSTYFRSMYQVLKYVDAYTGFKSSHMPAESLVNPSLAVVGSDLVSYISEYQAKRQYVNMLRAQMEQAERRVLFSSCLTAKGAGLKFYVEKYSLLKGMNVQRTSLTDEQAYSFYSSSAFHGHESIDYALLKANDKKQPI
;
A
#
# COMPACT_ATOMS: atom_id res chain seq x y z
N MET A 1 42.55 -36.10 9.62
CA MET A 1 43.92 -36.55 9.97
C MET A 1 43.93 -37.64 11.04
N TRP A 2 43.21 -37.50 12.16
CA TRP A 2 43.20 -38.49 13.27
C TRP A 2 42.73 -39.91 12.89
N LEU A 3 41.71 -40.05 12.04
CA LEU A 3 41.21 -41.35 11.58
C LEU A 3 42.22 -42.10 10.71
N VAL A 4 42.89 -41.40 9.79
CA VAL A 4 43.92 -41.97 8.91
C VAL A 4 45.13 -42.40 9.73
N GLY A 5 45.53 -41.60 10.73
CA GLY A 5 46.58 -41.97 11.68
C GLY A 5 46.23 -43.19 12.53
N GLY A 6 44.97 -43.31 12.98
CA GLY A 6 44.50 -44.47 13.75
C GLY A 6 44.51 -45.78 12.97
N VAL A 7 44.07 -45.75 11.70
CA VAL A 7 44.13 -46.92 10.80
C VAL A 7 45.58 -47.32 10.52
N ALA A 8 46.48 -46.36 10.29
CA ALA A 8 47.90 -46.62 10.09
C ALA A 8 48.55 -47.24 11.35
N LEU A 9 48.19 -46.79 12.56
CA LEU A 9 48.69 -47.38 13.79
C LEU A 9 48.15 -48.80 14.03
N LEU A 10 46.87 -49.06 13.73
CA LEU A 10 46.27 -50.40 13.82
C LEU A 10 46.94 -51.39 12.86
N THR A 11 47.21 -50.98 11.63
CA THR A 11 47.91 -51.82 10.63
C THR A 11 49.34 -52.15 11.08
N VAL A 12 50.09 -51.16 11.58
CA VAL A 12 51.44 -51.37 12.14
C VAL A 12 51.40 -52.27 13.38
N PHE A 13 50.41 -52.10 14.26
CA PHE A 13 50.22 -52.94 15.44
C PHE A 13 49.93 -54.40 15.07
N MET A 14 49.03 -54.63 14.09
CA MET A 14 48.73 -55.97 13.59
C MET A 14 49.96 -56.63 12.97
N LEU A 15 50.75 -55.89 12.18
CA LEU A 15 52.03 -56.36 11.62
C LEU A 15 53.03 -56.72 12.72
N ALA A 16 53.18 -55.88 13.74
CA ALA A 16 54.09 -56.13 14.87
C ALA A 16 53.69 -57.37 15.68
N MET A 17 52.40 -57.53 15.96
CA MET A 17 51.86 -58.72 16.63
C MET A 17 52.05 -59.98 15.80
N TYR A 18 51.81 -59.90 14.48
CA TYR A 18 52.03 -61.02 13.57
C TYR A 18 53.50 -61.46 13.53
N LEU A 19 54.44 -60.52 13.35
CA LEU A 19 55.87 -60.81 13.32
C LEU A 19 56.38 -61.38 14.66
N LYS A 20 55.80 -60.95 15.78
CA LYS A 20 56.11 -61.50 17.11
C LYS A 20 55.62 -62.95 17.28
N THR A 21 54.47 -63.30 16.71
CA THR A 21 53.87 -64.64 16.87
C THR A 21 54.41 -65.66 15.86
N PHE A 22 54.70 -65.25 14.63
CA PHE A 22 55.08 -66.16 13.53
C PHE A 22 56.55 -66.04 13.08
N GLY A 23 57.30 -65.07 13.61
CA GLY A 23 58.71 -64.85 13.29
C GLY A 23 58.95 -64.02 12.01
N THR A 24 60.21 -63.89 11.61
CA THR A 24 60.66 -62.99 10.53
C THR A 24 61.07 -63.71 9.23
N VAL A 25 60.94 -65.04 9.17
CA VAL A 25 61.34 -65.83 8.00
C VAL A 25 60.24 -65.80 6.94
N LEU A 26 60.56 -65.32 5.73
CA LEU A 26 59.61 -65.29 4.62
C LEU A 26 59.31 -66.70 4.10
N SER A 27 58.03 -67.01 3.94
CA SER A 27 57.59 -68.24 3.29
C SER A 27 57.74 -68.14 1.77
N ASN A 28 58.31 -69.17 1.13
CA ASN A 28 58.38 -69.30 -0.32
C ASN A 28 57.10 -69.89 -0.94
N LYS A 29 56.09 -70.25 -0.13
CA LYS A 29 54.79 -70.77 -0.59
C LYS A 29 53.79 -69.64 -0.74
N GLN A 30 53.23 -69.49 -1.94
CA GLN A 30 52.25 -68.45 -2.26
C GLN A 30 50.97 -68.55 -1.40
N ASP A 31 50.52 -69.76 -1.05
CA ASP A 31 49.30 -70.00 -0.25
C ASP A 31 49.36 -69.35 1.14
N VAL A 32 50.56 -69.26 1.74
CA VAL A 32 50.77 -68.65 3.06
C VAL A 32 50.58 -67.13 2.99
N TRP A 33 51.00 -66.51 1.89
CA TRP A 33 50.76 -65.09 1.64
C TRP A 33 49.29 -64.79 1.37
N GLY A 34 48.56 -65.73 0.74
CA GLY A 34 47.10 -65.65 0.58
C GLY A 34 46.38 -65.64 1.93
N GLN A 35 46.66 -66.62 2.80
CA GLN A 35 46.05 -66.72 4.14
C GLN A 35 46.38 -65.53 5.05
N PHE A 36 47.60 -64.98 4.93
CA PHE A 36 47.99 -63.75 5.61
C PHE A 36 47.16 -62.55 5.14
N GLY A 37 47.00 -62.41 3.82
CA GLY A 37 46.15 -61.39 3.21
C GLY A 37 44.68 -61.53 3.65
N ASP A 38 44.17 -62.75 3.77
CA ASP A 38 42.80 -63.02 4.23
C ASP A 38 42.58 -62.63 5.70
N PHE A 39 43.55 -62.83 6.59
CA PHE A 39 43.45 -62.40 7.98
C PHE A 39 43.43 -60.87 8.12
N PHE A 40 44.37 -60.17 7.46
CA PHE A 40 44.42 -58.71 7.48
C PHE A 40 43.20 -58.11 6.77
N GLY A 41 42.83 -58.64 5.60
CA GLY A 41 41.66 -58.24 4.83
C GLY A 41 40.35 -58.49 5.59
N GLY A 42 40.24 -59.58 6.34
CA GLY A 42 39.07 -59.93 7.14
C GLY A 42 38.78 -58.95 8.27
N ILE A 43 39.78 -58.25 8.81
CA ILE A 43 39.61 -57.24 9.86
C ILE A 43 39.61 -55.82 9.29
N LEU A 44 40.55 -55.52 8.38
CA LEU A 44 40.68 -54.18 7.81
C LEU A 44 39.52 -53.83 6.87
N ASN A 45 39.02 -54.76 6.05
CA ASN A 45 37.95 -54.42 5.10
C ASN A 45 36.64 -54.03 5.82
N PRO A 46 36.13 -54.78 6.81
CA PRO A 46 34.95 -54.36 7.56
C PRO A 46 35.17 -53.07 8.37
N LEU A 47 36.36 -52.89 8.94
CA LEU A 47 36.70 -51.66 9.67
C LEU A 47 36.72 -50.43 8.75
N LEU A 48 37.41 -50.52 7.61
CA LEU A 48 37.46 -49.43 6.62
C LEU A 48 36.09 -49.17 6.01
N SER A 49 35.32 -50.22 5.71
CA SER A 49 33.97 -50.08 5.16
C SER A 49 33.00 -49.41 6.15
N SER A 50 33.09 -49.75 7.44
CA SER A 50 32.26 -49.10 8.47
C SER A 50 32.65 -47.64 8.71
N LEU A 51 33.95 -47.31 8.66
CA LEU A 51 34.43 -45.93 8.71
C LEU A 51 34.02 -45.11 7.48
N ALA A 52 34.06 -45.71 6.29
CA ALA A 52 33.59 -45.07 5.05
C ALA A 52 32.08 -44.78 5.13
N LEU A 53 31.28 -45.76 5.60
CA LEU A 53 29.85 -45.56 5.84
C LEU A 53 29.59 -44.47 6.89
N ALA A 54 30.34 -44.46 8.00
CA ALA A 54 30.22 -43.43 9.04
C ALA A 54 30.57 -42.03 8.50
N ALA A 55 31.61 -41.92 7.67
CA ALA A 55 31.96 -40.67 7.01
C ALA A 55 30.83 -40.18 6.09
N VAL A 56 30.26 -41.07 5.26
CA VAL A 56 29.11 -40.74 4.41
C VAL A 56 27.90 -40.31 5.23
N LEU A 57 27.58 -41.00 6.33
CA LEU A 57 26.48 -40.62 7.22
C LEU A 57 26.69 -39.24 7.85
N VAL A 58 27.91 -38.92 8.29
CA VAL A 58 28.26 -37.58 8.79
C VAL A 58 28.11 -36.54 7.69
N THR A 59 28.61 -36.82 6.48
CA THR A 59 28.48 -35.92 5.33
C THR A 59 27.01 -35.67 4.99
N LEU A 60 26.17 -36.71 4.94
CA LEU A 60 24.72 -36.56 4.69
C LEU A 60 24.04 -35.74 5.79
N ARG A 61 24.45 -35.91 7.05
CA ARG A 61 23.92 -35.11 8.16
C ARG A 61 24.30 -33.63 8.02
N ILE A 62 25.54 -33.33 7.66
CA ILE A 62 26.01 -31.95 7.42
C ILE A 62 25.27 -31.35 6.22
N GLN A 63 25.21 -32.06 5.10
CA GLN A 63 24.47 -31.62 3.91
C GLN A 63 22.98 -31.34 4.21
N GLY A 64 22.35 -32.17 5.04
CA GLY A 64 20.97 -31.93 5.48
C GLY A 64 20.82 -30.68 6.35
N GLN A 65 21.82 -30.37 7.19
CA GLN A 65 21.85 -29.14 7.98
C GLN A 65 22.07 -27.91 7.10
N ASP A 66 22.99 -27.98 6.14
CA ASP A 66 23.27 -26.90 5.19
C ASP A 66 22.05 -26.59 4.31
N LEU A 67 21.35 -27.63 3.82
CA LEU A 67 20.12 -27.45 3.05
C LEU A 67 19.03 -26.76 3.88
N LYS A 68 18.89 -27.15 5.15
CA LYS A 68 17.92 -26.50 6.05
C LYS A 68 18.28 -25.04 6.29
N ALA A 69 19.54 -24.74 6.56
CA ALA A 69 20.00 -23.35 6.72
C ALA A 69 19.76 -22.51 5.46
N ALA A 70 20.03 -23.07 4.27
CA ALA A 70 19.77 -22.41 2.99
C ALA A 70 18.27 -22.18 2.73
N GLN A 71 17.40 -23.11 3.12
CA GLN A 71 15.94 -22.93 3.04
C GLN A 71 15.45 -21.83 3.99
N ASP A 72 15.98 -21.79 5.21
CA ASP A 72 15.63 -20.77 6.19
C ASP A 72 16.10 -19.38 5.74
N GLU A 73 17.31 -19.25 5.19
CA GLU A 73 17.82 -18.02 4.59
C GLU A 73 16.97 -17.58 3.40
N ASN A 74 16.65 -18.49 2.46
CA ASN A 74 15.81 -18.20 1.31
C ASN A 74 14.42 -17.69 1.75
N ARG A 75 13.83 -18.30 2.78
CA ARG A 75 12.55 -17.85 3.34
C ARG A 75 12.67 -16.43 3.91
N GLN A 76 13.73 -16.11 4.64
CA GLN A 76 13.97 -14.76 5.14
C GLN A 76 14.16 -13.76 3.98
N THR A 77 14.96 -14.11 2.98
CA THR A 77 15.14 -13.29 1.77
C THR A 77 13.82 -12.99 1.08
N ASN A 78 12.95 -14.00 0.91
CA ASN A 78 11.63 -13.79 0.29
C ASN A 78 10.76 -12.82 1.11
N LEU A 79 10.77 -12.92 2.45
CA LEU A 79 10.05 -11.97 3.31
C LEU A 79 10.59 -10.54 3.18
N HIS A 80 11.91 -10.38 3.07
CA HIS A 80 12.54 -9.08 2.85
C HIS A 80 12.21 -8.51 1.46
N LEU A 81 12.22 -9.34 0.41
CA LEU A 81 11.84 -8.93 -0.95
C LEU A 81 10.37 -8.48 -1.00
N ASP A 82 9.47 -9.19 -0.33
CA ASP A 82 8.06 -8.80 -0.23
C ASP A 82 7.88 -7.46 0.47
N ALA A 83 8.61 -7.24 1.58
CA ALA A 83 8.60 -5.96 2.28
C ALA A 83 9.17 -4.81 1.42
N GLN A 84 10.27 -5.07 0.71
CA GLN A 84 10.88 -4.12 -0.20
C GLN A 84 9.94 -3.78 -1.37
N ALA A 85 9.27 -4.78 -1.96
CA ALA A 85 8.31 -4.58 -3.04
C ALA A 85 7.13 -3.72 -2.57
N ARG A 86 6.65 -3.89 -1.32
CA ARG A 86 5.63 -3.01 -0.72
C ARG A 86 6.14 -1.57 -0.59
N TYR A 87 7.36 -1.38 -0.10
CA TYR A 87 7.96 -0.06 0.05
C TYR A 87 8.13 0.65 -1.31
N ILE A 88 8.64 -0.06 -2.33
CA ILE A 88 8.79 0.48 -3.68
C ILE A 88 7.44 0.87 -4.29
N ARG A 89 6.39 0.06 -4.07
CA ARG A 89 5.03 0.42 -4.53
C ARG A 89 4.52 1.69 -3.85
N LEU A 90 4.72 1.82 -2.54
CA LEU A 90 4.35 3.03 -1.81
C LEU A 90 5.13 4.24 -2.31
N GLN A 91 6.45 4.13 -2.46
CA GLN A 91 7.29 5.21 -2.98
C GLN A 91 6.87 5.62 -4.40
N SER A 92 6.57 4.65 -5.26
CA SER A 92 6.08 4.92 -6.63
C SER A 92 4.73 5.63 -6.59
N PHE A 93 3.83 5.18 -5.70
CA PHE A 93 2.55 5.83 -5.47
C PHE A 93 2.72 7.28 -5.04
N GLU A 94 3.50 7.53 -3.98
CA GLU A 94 3.76 8.87 -3.44
C GLU A 94 4.40 9.78 -4.48
N SER A 95 5.35 9.26 -5.25
CA SER A 95 6.02 10.01 -6.31
C SER A 95 5.03 10.49 -7.39
N VAL A 96 4.09 9.64 -7.82
CA VAL A 96 3.03 10.05 -8.77
C VAL A 96 2.03 10.98 -8.10
N PHE A 97 1.63 10.71 -6.85
CA PHE A 97 0.70 11.54 -6.09
C PHE A 97 1.22 12.98 -5.97
N PHE A 98 2.47 13.17 -5.53
CA PHE A 98 3.06 14.50 -5.39
C PHE A 98 3.21 15.21 -6.73
N ARG A 99 3.54 14.49 -7.82
CA ARG A 99 3.51 15.09 -9.17
C ARG A 99 2.12 15.55 -9.58
N LEU A 100 1.08 14.76 -9.31
CA LEU A 100 -0.31 15.14 -9.60
C LEU A 100 -0.75 16.32 -8.74
N LEU A 101 -0.35 16.35 -7.47
CA LEU A 101 -0.59 17.47 -6.57
C LEU A 101 0.10 18.75 -7.08
N ASP A 102 1.35 18.67 -7.51
CA ASP A 102 2.07 19.80 -8.09
C ASP A 102 1.39 20.30 -9.38
N LEU A 103 0.94 19.39 -10.25
CA LEU A 103 0.16 19.75 -11.44
C LEU A 103 -1.15 20.46 -11.07
N HIS A 104 -1.83 20.01 -10.02
CA HIS A 104 -3.04 20.65 -9.51
C HIS A 104 -2.77 22.05 -8.94
N LEU A 105 -1.71 22.20 -8.14
CA LEU A 105 -1.30 23.50 -7.59
C LEU A 105 -0.86 24.46 -8.70
N ASN A 106 -0.23 23.96 -9.76
CA ASN A 106 0.09 24.77 -10.93
C ASN A 106 -1.17 25.14 -11.71
N ALA A 107 -2.16 24.25 -11.84
CA ALA A 107 -3.46 24.60 -12.42
C ALA A 107 -4.18 25.70 -11.60
N LYS A 108 -4.03 25.71 -10.27
CA LYS A 108 -4.48 26.82 -9.42
C LYS A 108 -3.71 28.09 -9.74
N LYS A 109 -2.37 28.06 -9.83
CA LYS A 109 -1.55 29.25 -10.12
C LYS A 109 -1.82 29.85 -11.50
N GLU A 110 -2.04 29.00 -12.50
CA GLU A 110 -2.35 29.39 -13.88
C GLU A 110 -3.83 29.72 -14.12
N PHE A 111 -4.69 29.60 -13.10
CA PHE A 111 -6.07 30.02 -13.21
C PHE A 111 -6.15 31.52 -13.52
N THR A 112 -6.85 31.88 -14.57
CA THR A 112 -7.05 33.28 -14.99
C THR A 112 -8.53 33.57 -15.16
N LEU A 113 -8.99 34.67 -14.56
CA LEU A 113 -10.32 35.21 -14.74
C LEU A 113 -10.21 36.62 -15.31
N PHE A 114 -10.92 36.90 -16.39
CA PHE A 114 -11.05 38.24 -16.96
C PHE A 114 -12.47 38.75 -16.69
N ALA A 115 -12.59 39.76 -15.84
CA ALA A 115 -13.86 40.39 -15.51
C ALA A 115 -13.68 41.90 -15.37
N ASP A 116 -14.62 42.67 -15.91
CA ASP A 116 -14.61 44.15 -15.93
C ASP A 116 -13.30 44.77 -16.44
N GLY A 117 -12.69 44.15 -17.46
CA GLY A 117 -11.41 44.61 -18.04
C GLY A 117 -10.18 44.37 -17.16
N VAL A 118 -10.32 43.69 -16.02
CA VAL A 118 -9.22 43.36 -15.11
C VAL A 118 -8.97 41.85 -15.10
N GLU A 119 -7.73 41.47 -15.39
CA GLU A 119 -7.26 40.09 -15.24
C GLU A 119 -6.92 39.79 -13.78
N SER A 120 -7.44 38.69 -13.25
CA SER A 120 -7.10 38.15 -11.93
C SER A 120 -6.51 36.76 -12.08
N LYS A 121 -5.34 36.52 -11.48
CA LYS A 121 -4.58 35.27 -11.63
C LYS A 121 -4.43 34.52 -10.30
N GLY A 122 -4.56 33.21 -10.35
CA GLY A 122 -4.40 32.32 -9.22
C GLY A 122 -5.41 32.60 -8.11
N VAL A 123 -4.89 32.80 -6.90
CA VAL A 123 -5.70 33.02 -5.70
C VAL A 123 -6.65 34.21 -5.85
N SER A 124 -6.19 35.33 -6.42
CA SER A 124 -7.05 36.51 -6.62
C SER A 124 -8.20 36.24 -7.60
N GLY A 125 -7.96 35.37 -8.60
CA GLY A 125 -9.01 34.88 -9.49
C GLY A 125 -10.08 34.11 -8.72
N PHE A 126 -9.70 33.16 -7.87
CA PHE A 126 -10.64 32.40 -7.05
C PHE A 126 -11.41 33.27 -6.05
N GLU A 127 -10.76 34.23 -5.40
CA GLU A 127 -11.43 35.19 -4.50
C GLU A 127 -12.46 36.05 -5.25
N ARG A 128 -12.14 36.50 -6.47
CA ARG A 128 -13.08 37.26 -7.30
C ARG A 128 -14.30 36.43 -7.70
N VAL A 129 -14.09 35.19 -8.16
CA VAL A 129 -15.19 34.25 -8.42
C VAL A 129 -16.03 34.06 -7.16
N GLY A 130 -15.38 33.93 -6.00
CA GLY A 130 -16.07 33.79 -4.72
C GLY A 130 -17.11 34.90 -4.50
N ASN A 131 -16.80 36.14 -4.87
CA ASN A 131 -17.75 37.25 -4.77
C ASN A 131 -18.91 37.11 -5.77
N GLU A 132 -18.59 36.79 -7.03
CA GLU A 132 -19.56 36.58 -8.13
C GLU A 132 -20.48 35.36 -7.90
N LEU A 133 -20.03 34.38 -7.10
CA LEU A 133 -20.81 33.19 -6.76
C LEU A 133 -22.08 33.50 -5.97
N SER A 134 -22.15 34.64 -5.29
CA SER A 134 -23.32 34.99 -4.46
C SER A 134 -24.58 35.18 -5.31
N GLU A 135 -24.43 35.77 -6.50
CA GLU A 135 -25.53 35.91 -7.45
C GLU A 135 -25.98 34.55 -7.99
N PHE A 136 -25.04 33.67 -8.32
CA PHE A 136 -25.31 32.30 -8.74
C PHE A 136 -26.12 31.54 -7.67
N GLU A 137 -25.67 31.60 -6.42
CA GLU A 137 -26.27 30.91 -5.29
C GLU A 137 -27.70 31.39 -5.02
N LEU A 138 -27.95 32.71 -5.02
CA LEU A 138 -29.28 33.27 -4.82
C LEU A 138 -30.24 32.94 -5.98
N ASN A 139 -29.78 33.11 -7.22
CA ASN A 139 -30.65 33.00 -8.39
C ASN A 139 -30.84 31.56 -8.88
N THR A 140 -30.01 30.62 -8.41
CA THR A 140 -30.03 29.22 -8.85
C THR A 140 -30.15 28.27 -7.68
N LEU A 141 -29.16 28.22 -6.79
CA LEU A 141 -29.12 27.19 -5.73
C LEU A 141 -30.26 27.36 -4.73
N LEU A 142 -30.55 28.58 -4.28
CA LEU A 142 -31.65 28.85 -3.36
C LEU A 142 -33.01 28.47 -3.94
N VAL A 143 -33.22 28.75 -5.23
CA VAL A 143 -34.45 28.37 -5.95
C VAL A 143 -34.58 26.85 -6.05
N VAL A 144 -33.49 26.15 -6.36
CA VAL A 144 -33.47 24.69 -6.46
C VAL A 144 -33.78 24.02 -5.12
N VAL A 145 -33.16 24.46 -4.02
CA VAL A 145 -33.44 23.88 -2.68
C VAL A 145 -34.88 24.12 -2.29
N SER A 146 -35.45 25.26 -2.65
CA SER A 146 -36.82 25.64 -2.24
C SER A 146 -37.90 24.88 -3.01
N ASN A 147 -37.62 24.42 -4.23
CA ASN A 147 -38.64 23.90 -5.16
C ASN A 147 -38.58 22.37 -5.39
N ASP A 148 -37.63 21.64 -4.78
CA ASP A 148 -37.48 20.17 -4.86
C ASP A 148 -37.60 19.61 -6.30
N GLU A 149 -36.98 20.28 -7.27
CA GLU A 149 -37.15 19.93 -8.68
C GLU A 149 -36.28 18.75 -9.12
N ALA A 150 -36.93 17.77 -9.76
CA ALA A 150 -36.32 16.61 -10.42
C ALA A 150 -35.33 16.95 -11.57
N ARG A 151 -35.17 18.23 -11.94
CA ARG A 151 -34.24 18.74 -12.98
C ARG A 151 -33.12 19.64 -12.43
N SER A 152 -32.91 19.63 -11.11
CA SER A 152 -31.93 20.49 -10.41
C SER A 152 -30.53 20.51 -11.03
N ALA A 153 -29.93 19.36 -11.33
CA ALA A 153 -28.56 19.30 -11.83
C ALA A 153 -28.39 19.92 -13.23
N GLU A 154 -29.38 19.78 -14.13
CA GLU A 154 -29.32 20.33 -15.49
C GLU A 154 -29.40 21.86 -15.45
N LEU A 155 -30.35 22.40 -14.68
CA LEU A 155 -30.51 23.84 -14.48
C LEU A 155 -29.26 24.46 -13.84
N ILE A 156 -28.71 23.83 -12.80
CA ILE A 156 -27.47 24.26 -12.15
C ILE A 156 -26.32 24.25 -13.16
N SER A 157 -26.22 23.20 -14.00
CA SER A 157 -25.17 23.10 -15.01
C SER A 157 -25.25 24.22 -16.04
N GLN A 158 -26.45 24.46 -16.57
CA GLN A 158 -26.68 25.52 -17.55
C GLN A 158 -26.30 26.89 -16.98
N ARG A 159 -26.83 27.25 -15.80
CA ARG A 159 -26.55 28.56 -15.18
C ARG A 159 -25.09 28.73 -14.79
N PHE A 160 -24.44 27.66 -14.33
CA PHE A 160 -23.03 27.70 -13.97
C PHE A 160 -22.15 27.91 -15.22
N GLU A 161 -22.46 27.24 -16.33
CA GLU A 161 -21.74 27.39 -17.59
C GLU A 161 -22.02 28.73 -18.28
N GLU A 162 -23.24 29.27 -18.16
CA GLU A 162 -23.57 30.63 -18.63
C GLU A 162 -22.76 31.70 -17.87
N GLN A 163 -22.58 31.56 -16.56
CA GLN A 163 -21.88 32.55 -15.75
C GLN A 163 -20.35 32.41 -15.79
N PHE A 164 -19.84 31.18 -15.66
CA PHE A 164 -18.40 30.94 -15.49
C PHE A 164 -17.75 30.27 -16.71
N GLY A 165 -18.54 29.79 -17.67
CA GLY A 165 -18.04 29.04 -18.81
C GLY A 165 -17.22 27.81 -18.37
N ASN A 166 -16.03 27.69 -18.95
CA ASN A 166 -15.14 26.54 -18.73
C ASN A 166 -13.90 26.87 -17.89
N VAL A 167 -13.86 28.03 -17.21
CA VAL A 167 -12.65 28.54 -16.54
C VAL A 167 -12.10 27.59 -15.47
N PHE A 168 -12.95 26.79 -14.81
CA PHE A 168 -12.51 25.83 -13.80
C PHE A 168 -12.17 24.43 -14.33
N SER A 169 -12.39 24.16 -15.62
CA SER A 169 -12.31 22.81 -16.17
C SER A 169 -10.95 22.15 -15.92
N THR A 170 -9.86 22.87 -16.16
CA THR A 170 -8.49 22.34 -15.94
C THR A 170 -8.23 22.09 -14.46
N TYR A 171 -8.62 23.02 -13.60
CA TYR A 171 -8.44 22.94 -12.16
C TYR A 171 -9.22 21.75 -11.57
N PHE A 172 -10.52 21.63 -11.82
CA PHE A 172 -11.33 20.52 -11.28
C PHE A 172 -10.99 19.17 -11.90
N ARG A 173 -10.59 19.13 -13.19
CA ARG A 173 -10.09 17.90 -13.81
C ARG A 173 -8.82 17.42 -13.13
N SER A 174 -7.86 18.31 -12.86
CA SER A 174 -6.63 17.94 -12.15
C SER A 174 -6.93 17.43 -10.74
N MET A 175 -7.85 18.07 -10.02
CA MET A 175 -8.28 17.63 -8.69
C MET A 175 -8.93 16.24 -8.73
N TYR A 176 -9.84 16.02 -9.68
CA TYR A 176 -10.46 14.71 -9.90
C TYR A 176 -9.40 13.63 -10.15
N GLN A 177 -8.36 13.91 -10.94
CA GLN A 177 -7.29 12.92 -11.18
C GLN A 177 -6.49 12.60 -9.91
N VAL A 178 -6.18 13.60 -9.08
CA VAL A 178 -5.52 13.37 -7.77
C VAL A 178 -6.39 12.45 -6.91
N LEU A 179 -7.67 12.77 -6.77
CA LEU A 179 -8.61 12.01 -5.93
C LEU A 179 -8.81 10.59 -6.45
N LYS A 180 -9.02 10.43 -7.76
CA LYS A 180 -9.15 9.13 -8.42
C LYS A 180 -7.89 8.29 -8.25
N TYR A 181 -6.72 8.89 -8.37
CA TYR A 181 -5.44 8.19 -8.20
C TYR A 181 -5.25 7.66 -6.77
N VAL A 182 -5.56 8.48 -5.76
CA VAL A 182 -5.53 8.05 -4.35
C VAL A 182 -6.56 6.96 -4.08
N ASP A 183 -7.78 7.11 -4.61
CA ASP A 183 -8.87 6.17 -4.39
C ASP A 183 -8.61 4.79 -5.02
N ALA A 184 -8.04 4.77 -6.22
CA ALA A 184 -7.74 3.56 -6.97
C ALA A 184 -6.55 2.76 -6.41
N TYR A 185 -5.71 3.35 -5.56
CA TYR A 185 -4.53 2.67 -5.03
C TYR A 185 -4.90 1.61 -3.98
N THR A 186 -4.66 0.34 -4.32
CA THR A 186 -4.99 -0.82 -3.48
C THR A 186 -3.85 -1.27 -2.56
N GLY A 187 -2.66 -0.65 -2.67
CA GLY A 187 -1.47 -1.05 -1.93
C GLY A 187 -1.60 -0.91 -0.40
N PHE A 188 -2.51 -0.06 0.08
CA PHE A 188 -2.81 0.10 1.51
C PHE A 188 -3.56 -1.11 2.11
N LYS A 189 -4.18 -1.97 1.30
CA LYS A 189 -4.82 -3.22 1.80
C LYS A 189 -3.79 -4.21 2.36
N SER A 190 -2.58 -4.18 1.82
CA SER A 190 -1.52 -5.15 2.11
C SER A 190 -0.58 -4.74 3.25
N SER A 191 -0.73 -3.54 3.81
CA SER A 191 -0.09 -3.21 5.08
C SER A 191 -0.88 -3.88 6.18
N HIS A 192 -0.50 -5.12 6.52
CA HIS A 192 -0.77 -5.68 7.84
C HIS A 192 -0.06 -4.80 8.87
N MET A 193 -0.66 -3.66 9.19
CA MET A 193 -0.36 -2.96 10.42
C MET A 193 -0.81 -3.92 11.53
N PRO A 194 0.05 -4.32 12.48
CA PRO A 194 -0.38 -5.12 13.62
C PRO A 194 -1.58 -4.42 14.25
N ALA A 195 -2.64 -5.19 14.52
CA ALA A 195 -3.91 -4.69 15.05
C ALA A 195 -3.78 -3.89 16.37
N GLU A 196 -2.58 -3.86 16.96
CA GLU A 196 -2.21 -3.20 18.20
C GLU A 196 -2.19 -1.66 18.11
N SER A 197 -2.05 -1.05 16.92
CA SER A 197 -2.02 0.43 16.79
C SER A 197 -3.40 1.09 16.57
N LEU A 198 -4.47 0.31 16.41
CA LEU A 198 -5.84 0.82 16.16
C LEU A 198 -6.86 0.37 17.21
N VAL A 199 -6.43 -0.07 18.39
CA VAL A 199 -7.36 -0.46 19.46
C VAL A 199 -7.98 0.78 20.11
N ASN A 200 -8.97 1.35 19.42
CA ASN A 200 -10.09 1.96 20.11
C ASN A 200 -10.97 0.78 20.59
N PRO A 201 -11.20 0.58 21.90
CA PRO A 201 -11.91 -0.58 22.44
C PRO A 201 -13.32 -0.80 21.87
N SER A 202 -13.93 0.24 21.28
CA SER A 202 -15.24 0.19 20.63
C SER A 202 -15.27 -0.54 19.27
N LEU A 203 -14.11 -0.79 18.65
CA LEU A 203 -14.00 -1.45 17.33
C LEU A 203 -13.78 -2.98 17.42
N ALA A 204 -13.60 -3.54 18.61
CA ALA A 204 -13.38 -4.99 18.79
C ALA A 204 -14.59 -5.87 18.40
N VAL A 205 -15.77 -5.27 18.23
CA VAL A 205 -17.01 -5.93 17.78
C VAL A 205 -17.15 -5.92 16.24
N VAL A 206 -16.25 -5.21 15.54
CA VAL A 206 -16.35 -4.94 14.12
C VAL A 206 -15.54 -5.97 13.32
N GLY A 207 -16.19 -6.68 12.40
CA GLY A 207 -15.57 -7.75 11.61
C GLY A 207 -14.28 -7.34 10.88
N SER A 208 -13.36 -8.29 10.70
CA SER A 208 -12.01 -8.08 10.14
C SER A 208 -11.97 -7.33 8.80
N ASP A 209 -12.98 -7.53 7.97
CA ASP A 209 -13.14 -6.86 6.67
C ASP A 209 -13.46 -5.36 6.81
N LEU A 210 -14.18 -4.94 7.85
CA LEU A 210 -14.43 -3.52 8.11
C LEU A 210 -13.20 -2.85 8.75
N VAL A 211 -12.44 -3.55 9.60
CA VAL A 211 -11.17 -3.04 10.15
C VAL A 211 -10.14 -2.78 9.04
N SER A 212 -9.99 -3.72 8.10
CA SER A 212 -9.10 -3.55 6.93
C SER A 212 -9.54 -2.36 6.06
N TYR A 213 -10.84 -2.21 5.83
CA TYR A 213 -11.39 -1.07 5.09
C TYR A 213 -11.11 0.27 5.78
N ILE A 214 -11.30 0.34 7.11
CA ILE A 214 -11.02 1.56 7.89
C ILE A 214 -9.55 1.96 7.76
N SER A 215 -8.63 1.01 7.92
CA SER A 215 -7.19 1.27 7.80
C SER A 215 -6.81 1.78 6.40
N GLU A 216 -7.32 1.14 5.35
CA GLU A 216 -7.10 1.58 3.96
C GLU A 216 -7.67 2.99 3.72
N TYR A 217 -8.91 3.23 4.15
CA TYR A 217 -9.57 4.52 4.00
C TYR A 217 -8.80 5.63 4.73
N GLN A 218 -8.35 5.38 5.96
CA GLN A 218 -7.57 6.34 6.74
C GLN A 218 -6.27 6.70 6.05
N ALA A 219 -5.54 5.72 5.50
CA ALA A 219 -4.33 5.96 4.73
C ALA A 219 -4.62 6.83 3.49
N LYS A 220 -5.64 6.50 2.69
CA LYS A 220 -6.07 7.33 1.54
C LYS A 220 -6.45 8.75 1.95
N ARG A 221 -7.22 8.88 3.03
CA ARG A 221 -7.68 10.16 3.56
C ARG A 221 -6.52 11.06 4.00
N GLN A 222 -5.38 10.52 4.43
CA GLN A 222 -4.19 11.33 4.76
C GLN A 222 -3.70 12.11 3.52
N TYR A 223 -3.58 11.45 2.36
CA TYR A 223 -3.16 12.10 1.12
C TYR A 223 -4.22 13.10 0.61
N VAL A 224 -5.51 12.76 0.71
CA VAL A 224 -6.58 13.70 0.34
C VAL A 224 -6.61 14.92 1.28
N ASN A 225 -6.25 14.75 2.55
CA ASN A 225 -6.10 15.88 3.47
C ASN A 225 -4.95 16.81 3.08
N MET A 226 -3.86 16.30 2.48
CA MET A 226 -2.78 17.14 1.97
C MET A 226 -3.28 18.05 0.84
N LEU A 227 -4.06 17.50 -0.10
CA LEU A 227 -4.75 18.28 -1.14
C LEU A 227 -5.69 19.32 -0.52
N ARG A 228 -6.59 18.89 0.37
CA ARG A 228 -7.57 19.75 1.04
C ARG A 228 -6.93 20.90 1.82
N ALA A 229 -5.75 20.67 2.41
CA ALA A 229 -5.02 21.68 3.16
C ALA A 229 -4.53 22.85 2.29
N GLN A 230 -4.40 22.65 0.98
CA GLN A 230 -4.02 23.71 0.03
C GLN A 230 -5.20 24.57 -0.42
N MET A 231 -6.42 24.19 -0.05
CA MET A 231 -7.64 24.84 -0.50
C MET A 231 -8.07 26.00 0.39
N GLU A 232 -8.44 27.11 -0.23
CA GLU A 232 -8.97 28.30 0.47
C GLU A 232 -10.50 28.28 0.56
N GLN A 233 -11.09 29.27 1.25
CA GLN A 233 -12.55 29.32 1.42
C GLN A 233 -13.28 29.58 0.10
N ALA A 234 -12.78 30.52 -0.72
CA ALA A 234 -13.36 30.79 -2.04
C ALA A 234 -13.34 29.53 -2.93
N GLU A 235 -12.21 28.83 -2.96
CA GLU A 235 -12.02 27.57 -3.69
C GLU A 235 -12.97 26.46 -3.24
N ARG A 236 -13.18 26.29 -1.91
CA ARG A 236 -14.19 25.37 -1.37
C ARG A 236 -15.61 25.73 -1.81
N ARG A 237 -15.94 27.02 -1.89
CA ARG A 237 -17.26 27.51 -2.32
C ARG A 237 -17.51 27.24 -3.82
N VAL A 238 -16.50 27.46 -4.66
CA VAL A 238 -16.58 27.12 -6.09
C VAL A 238 -16.69 25.60 -6.27
N LEU A 239 -15.91 24.82 -5.51
CA LEU A 239 -15.99 23.35 -5.52
C LEU A 239 -17.40 22.88 -5.16
N PHE A 240 -17.99 23.44 -4.10
CA PHE A 240 -19.36 23.16 -3.69
C PHE A 240 -20.33 23.35 -4.85
N SER A 241 -20.28 24.50 -5.54
CA SER A 241 -21.20 24.78 -6.65
C SER A 241 -20.92 23.90 -7.88
N SER A 242 -19.65 23.70 -8.22
CA SER A 242 -19.26 22.92 -9.41
C SER A 242 -19.68 21.46 -9.30
N CYS A 243 -19.59 20.85 -8.13
CA CYS A 243 -20.01 19.46 -7.88
C CYS A 243 -21.51 19.23 -8.01
N LEU A 244 -22.34 20.29 -7.99
CA LEU A 244 -23.79 20.19 -8.22
C LEU A 244 -24.16 20.19 -9.70
N THR A 245 -23.21 20.50 -10.58
CA THR A 245 -23.39 20.35 -12.03
C THR A 245 -23.31 18.87 -12.45
N ALA A 246 -23.90 18.52 -13.60
CA ALA A 246 -23.84 17.19 -14.18
C ALA A 246 -22.38 16.75 -14.46
N LYS A 247 -21.54 17.67 -14.98
CA LYS A 247 -20.10 17.42 -15.20
C LYS A 247 -19.34 17.20 -13.87
N GLY A 248 -19.83 17.76 -12.77
CA GLY A 248 -19.24 17.67 -11.44
C GLY A 248 -19.63 16.43 -10.64
N ALA A 249 -20.59 15.62 -11.10
CA ALA A 249 -21.12 14.48 -10.34
C ALA A 249 -20.04 13.46 -9.93
N GLY A 250 -19.07 13.17 -10.81
CA GLY A 250 -17.95 12.29 -10.48
C GLY A 250 -17.02 12.85 -9.41
N LEU A 251 -16.84 14.17 -9.39
CA LEU A 251 -16.05 14.86 -8.36
C LEU A 251 -16.81 14.93 -7.03
N LYS A 252 -18.14 15.12 -7.07
CA LYS A 252 -19.03 15.12 -5.91
C LYS A 252 -18.87 13.86 -5.07
N PHE A 253 -18.79 12.69 -5.72
CA PHE A 253 -18.54 11.42 -5.03
C PHE A 253 -17.29 11.48 -4.13
N TYR A 254 -16.16 11.96 -4.65
CA TYR A 254 -14.92 12.06 -3.87
C TYR A 254 -14.97 13.15 -2.81
N VAL A 255 -15.66 14.26 -3.08
CA VAL A 255 -15.91 15.34 -2.12
C VAL A 255 -16.64 14.82 -0.89
N GLU A 256 -17.69 14.03 -1.10
CA GLU A 256 -18.47 13.41 -0.03
C GLU A 256 -17.68 12.31 0.70
N LYS A 257 -16.97 11.46 -0.04
CA LYS A 257 -16.18 10.34 0.51
C LYS A 257 -15.04 10.80 1.42
N TYR A 258 -14.35 11.87 1.04
CA TYR A 258 -13.14 12.33 1.72
C TYR A 258 -13.32 13.62 2.53
N SER A 259 -14.56 14.08 2.69
CA SER A 259 -14.90 15.25 3.49
C SER A 259 -14.18 16.53 3.02
N LEU A 260 -14.14 16.77 1.70
CA LEU A 260 -13.39 17.91 1.13
C LEU A 260 -13.99 19.27 1.51
N LEU A 261 -15.28 19.32 1.87
CA LEU A 261 -15.96 20.53 2.33
C LEU A 261 -15.84 20.75 3.85
N LYS A 262 -15.10 19.89 4.57
CA LYS A 262 -14.83 20.11 6.00
C LYS A 262 -14.18 21.48 6.23
N GLY A 263 -14.83 22.31 7.04
CA GLY A 263 -14.38 23.66 7.37
C GLY A 263 -14.73 24.71 6.31
N MET A 264 -15.60 24.38 5.35
CA MET A 264 -16.25 25.38 4.49
C MET A 264 -17.06 26.34 5.36
N ASN A 265 -16.86 27.65 5.16
CA ASN A 265 -17.62 28.65 5.86
C ASN A 265 -18.92 28.96 5.11
N VAL A 266 -20.03 28.34 5.52
CA VAL A 266 -21.35 28.55 4.91
C VAL A 266 -21.85 29.99 5.09
N GLN A 267 -21.41 30.71 6.12
CA GLN A 267 -21.76 32.13 6.30
C GLN A 267 -21.19 33.03 5.21
N ARG A 268 -20.21 32.55 4.43
CA ARG A 268 -19.72 33.24 3.24
C ARG A 268 -20.55 32.93 2.00
N THR A 269 -21.49 31.98 2.07
CA THR A 269 -22.45 31.68 1.00
C THR A 269 -23.72 32.51 1.18
N SER A 270 -24.55 32.53 0.15
CA SER A 270 -25.89 33.10 0.20
C SER A 270 -26.96 32.09 0.66
N LEU A 271 -26.55 30.90 1.11
CA LEU A 271 -27.41 29.84 1.61
C LEU A 271 -27.35 29.76 3.15
N THR A 272 -28.41 29.26 3.78
CA THR A 272 -28.34 28.83 5.20
C THR A 272 -27.59 27.51 5.34
N ASP A 273 -27.13 27.20 6.55
CA ASP A 273 -26.49 25.91 6.87
C ASP A 273 -27.37 24.72 6.43
N GLU A 274 -28.66 24.76 6.75
CA GLU A 274 -29.62 23.71 6.39
C GLU A 274 -29.74 23.55 4.87
N GLN A 275 -29.84 24.65 4.12
CA GLN A 275 -29.93 24.63 2.67
C GLN A 275 -28.64 24.11 2.04
N ALA A 276 -27.48 24.59 2.48
CA ALA A 276 -26.19 24.15 1.96
C ALA A 276 -25.95 22.65 2.23
N TYR A 277 -26.30 22.17 3.42
CA TYR A 277 -26.12 20.77 3.80
C TYR A 277 -27.13 19.84 3.11
N SER A 278 -28.30 20.33 2.67
CA SER A 278 -29.27 19.51 1.92
C SER A 278 -28.73 18.98 0.59
N PHE A 279 -27.75 19.66 0.00
CA PHE A 279 -27.19 19.29 -1.30
C PHE A 279 -26.20 18.11 -1.27
N TYR A 280 -25.66 17.77 -0.09
CA TYR A 280 -24.58 16.80 0.06
C TYR A 280 -24.90 15.82 1.17
N SER A 281 -24.31 14.63 1.10
CA SER A 281 -24.24 13.79 2.29
C SER A 281 -23.44 14.47 3.40
N SER A 282 -23.83 14.23 4.66
CA SER A 282 -23.19 14.82 5.83
C SER A 282 -21.68 14.52 5.92
N SER A 283 -21.22 13.41 5.32
CA SER A 283 -19.80 13.05 5.27
C SER A 283 -18.93 14.06 4.52
N ALA A 284 -19.50 14.89 3.63
CA ALA A 284 -18.77 15.94 2.92
C ALA A 284 -18.19 17.01 3.87
N PHE A 285 -18.87 17.28 5.00
CA PHE A 285 -18.54 18.37 5.93
C PHE A 285 -17.87 17.88 7.22
N HIS A 286 -17.99 16.59 7.53
CA HIS A 286 -17.64 16.02 8.82
C HIS A 286 -16.15 15.68 9.01
N GLY A 287 -15.73 15.62 10.27
CA GLY A 287 -14.44 15.05 10.67
C GLY A 287 -14.47 13.52 10.69
N HIS A 288 -13.30 12.89 10.76
CA HIS A 288 -13.19 11.42 10.81
C HIS A 288 -13.92 10.76 12.00
N GLU A 289 -14.14 11.52 13.08
CA GLU A 289 -14.84 11.09 14.30
C GLU A 289 -16.33 10.83 14.08
N SER A 290 -16.94 11.49 13.09
CA SER A 290 -18.37 11.38 12.78
C SER A 290 -18.64 10.65 11.46
N ILE A 291 -17.67 9.89 10.95
CA ILE A 291 -17.84 9.05 9.76
C ILE A 291 -18.42 7.70 10.19
N ASP A 292 -19.59 7.36 9.65
CA ASP A 292 -20.10 5.99 9.67
C ASP A 292 -19.36 5.16 8.60
N TYR A 293 -18.36 4.40 9.05
CA TYR A 293 -17.54 3.56 8.18
C TYR A 293 -18.32 2.41 7.53
N ALA A 294 -19.39 1.93 8.15
CA ALA A 294 -20.22 0.87 7.57
C ALA A 294 -21.05 1.43 6.41
N LEU A 295 -21.66 2.61 6.59
CA LEU A 295 -22.38 3.32 5.53
C LEU A 295 -21.44 3.73 4.39
N LEU A 296 -20.25 4.24 4.72
CA LEU A 296 -19.25 4.63 3.73
C LEU A 296 -18.83 3.43 2.85
N LYS A 297 -18.56 2.28 3.48
CA LYS A 297 -18.24 1.04 2.76
C LYS A 297 -19.38 0.56 1.88
N ALA A 298 -20.63 0.72 2.31
CA ALA A 298 -21.80 0.37 1.52
C ALA A 298 -21.96 1.28 0.29
N ASN A 299 -21.68 2.58 0.44
CA ASN A 299 -21.77 3.57 -0.63
C ASN A 299 -20.63 3.43 -1.65
N ASP A 300 -19.44 3.01 -1.24
CA ASP A 300 -18.32 2.73 -2.15
C ASP A 300 -18.65 1.65 -3.20
N LYS A 301 -19.53 0.70 -2.87
CA LYS A 301 -19.97 -0.34 -3.82
C LYS A 301 -20.93 0.18 -4.89
N LYS A 302 -21.44 1.40 -4.74
CA LYS A 302 -22.43 2.03 -5.65
C LYS A 302 -21.79 3.05 -6.61
N GLN A 303 -20.47 3.04 -6.79
CA GLN A 303 -19.78 4.00 -7.66
C GLN A 303 -20.48 4.13 -9.02
N PRO A 304 -20.86 5.35 -9.45
CA PRO A 304 -21.28 5.56 -10.83
C PRO A 304 -20.08 5.30 -11.75
N ILE A 305 -20.27 4.38 -12.69
CA ILE A 305 -19.29 4.02 -13.75
C ILE A 305 -18.99 5.24 -14.61
#